data_AF-A0AAN6HI23-F1
#
_entry.id   AF-A0AAN6HI23-F1
#
_cell.length_a   1.000
_cell.length_b   1.000
_cell.length_c   1.000
_cell.angle_alpha   90.00
_cell.angle_beta   90.00
_cell.angle_gamma   90.00
#
_symmetry.space_group_name_H-M   'P 1'
#
loop_
_entity.id
_entity.type
_entity.pdbx_description
1 polymer ?
#
loop_
_entity_poly.entity_id
_entity_poly.type
_entity_poly.pdbx_seq_one_letter_code
_entity_poly.pdbx_strand_id
1 'polypeptide(L)'
;MSSPKDSQEWTQVSRKSRKNKSKSTSSNQVPSSSRSHINARREVPNKENIRTPAELEASYRQNREHWESEPSCAEVRELIASKASHLNKINRAINFGVGTFDPKGVYNPKASFVQLAAFDVIVEELEKITGEKIETYIQDPLFSDSDKTFLGNLGHTVVEEPAGNDLITPTTFFFGVHLYKGVYKDAFEKYLPVLFIGTSWDAWENTLDVDGLEKIKEIHNTFEHCEFPEDKYNTAFSTTGIYWKVNGEDEKSESVEDEDKDKVKEKDERNGVAVTGDEDELSKKLESTTIS
;
A
#
# COMPACT_ATOMS: atom_id res chain seq x y z
N MET A 1 -3.63 18.75 59.75
CA MET A 1 -4.41 17.61 59.26
C MET A 1 -4.38 17.71 57.74
N SER A 2 -3.39 17.14 57.04
CA SER A 2 -3.15 15.72 56.72
C SER A 2 -4.11 15.15 55.66
N SER A 3 -3.62 15.16 54.42
CA SER A 3 -3.68 14.08 53.40
C SER A 3 -4.95 14.00 52.49
N PRO A 4 -4.89 13.30 51.32
CA PRO A 4 -4.65 13.92 50.00
C PRO A 4 -5.46 13.23 48.85
N LYS A 5 -4.97 13.30 47.59
CA LYS A 5 -5.27 12.50 46.37
C LYS A 5 -6.20 13.16 45.34
N ASP A 6 -6.03 13.03 44.03
CA ASP A 6 -4.97 12.59 43.10
C ASP A 6 -5.59 12.91 41.72
N SER A 7 -5.00 13.83 40.96
CA SER A 7 -4.30 13.55 39.68
C SER A 7 -5.17 12.99 38.54
N GLN A 8 -5.35 13.80 37.50
CA GLN A 8 -5.18 13.37 36.09
C GLN A 8 -5.07 14.61 35.20
N GLU A 9 -3.82 14.94 34.90
CA GLU A 9 -3.35 16.00 34.03
C GLU A 9 -3.43 15.50 32.57
N TRP A 10 -4.37 16.04 31.78
CA TRP A 10 -4.38 15.84 30.33
C TRP A 10 -3.29 16.74 29.72
N THR A 11 -2.35 16.14 28.99
CA THR A 11 -1.32 16.89 28.27
C THR A 11 -1.95 17.57 27.05
N GLN A 12 -2.22 18.87 27.16
CA GLN A 12 -2.47 19.73 26.00
C GLN A 12 -1.13 20.15 25.38
N VAL A 13 -0.96 19.93 24.08
CA VAL A 13 0.21 20.43 23.34
C VAL A 13 -0.16 21.78 22.71
N SER A 14 0.17 22.88 23.38
CA SER A 14 0.07 24.23 22.81
C SER A 14 1.31 24.57 21.97
N ARG A 15 1.09 25.17 20.79
CA ARG A 15 2.15 25.66 19.87
C ARG A 15 3.05 26.72 20.56
N LYS A 16 4.37 26.59 20.39
CA LYS A 16 5.40 27.45 21.01
C LYS A 16 5.37 28.90 20.51
N SER A 17 5.31 29.84 21.44
CA SER A 17 5.76 31.24 21.26
C SER A 17 7.12 31.48 21.95
N ARG A 18 7.86 32.47 21.46
CA ARG A 18 9.30 32.70 21.61
C ARG A 18 9.77 33.11 23.03
N LYS A 19 10.93 32.54 23.40
CA LYS A 19 12.06 33.02 24.23
C LYS A 19 11.75 33.84 25.50
N ASN A 20 12.16 33.31 26.66
CA ASN A 20 13.21 33.95 27.48
C ASN A 20 13.86 33.04 28.55
N LYS A 21 15.16 32.83 28.34
CA LYS A 21 16.33 32.75 29.23
C LYS A 21 16.21 32.45 30.75
N SER A 22 17.11 31.54 31.16
CA SER A 22 17.76 31.35 32.48
C SER A 22 16.96 30.59 33.55
N LYS A 23 17.52 29.74 34.41
CA LYS A 23 18.91 29.43 34.81
C LYS A 23 18.89 28.09 35.58
N SER A 24 20.02 27.36 35.55
CA SER A 24 20.55 26.28 36.43
C SER A 24 19.65 25.67 37.54
N THR A 25 19.74 24.38 37.88
CA THR A 25 20.93 23.77 38.52
C THR A 25 20.89 22.24 38.48
N SER A 26 22.09 21.67 38.51
CA SER A 26 22.52 20.26 38.44
C SER A 26 21.96 19.30 39.50
N SER A 27 21.89 18.02 39.17
CA SER A 27 22.77 17.01 39.80
C SER A 27 22.76 15.65 39.06
N ASN A 28 23.96 15.23 38.62
CA ASN A 28 24.57 13.89 38.54
C ASN A 28 23.69 12.65 38.21
N GLN A 29 23.91 11.94 37.08
CA GLN A 29 25.00 10.97 36.78
C GLN A 29 24.99 9.76 37.76
N VAL A 30 24.96 8.46 37.38
CA VAL A 30 25.33 7.71 36.15
C VAL A 30 24.55 6.33 36.11
N PRO A 31 24.87 5.30 35.27
CA PRO A 31 23.98 4.81 34.22
C PRO A 31 23.49 3.36 34.44
N SER A 32 22.45 2.93 33.72
CA SER A 32 22.40 1.52 33.32
C SER A 32 21.59 1.36 32.04
N SER A 33 22.26 0.74 31.08
CA SER A 33 21.78 0.28 29.79
C SER A 33 20.52 -0.57 29.93
N SER A 34 19.43 -0.12 29.31
CA SER A 34 18.36 -0.98 28.80
C SER A 34 17.61 -0.16 27.77
N ARG A 35 17.72 -0.55 26.50
CA ARG A 35 16.90 -0.02 25.41
C ARG A 35 15.43 -0.30 25.74
N SER A 36 14.73 0.70 26.28
CA SER A 36 13.27 0.67 26.35
C SER A 36 12.76 1.36 25.10
N HIS A 37 12.24 0.55 24.17
CA HIS A 37 11.29 1.00 23.17
C HIS A 37 10.26 1.89 23.88
N ILE A 38 10.12 3.12 23.40
CA ILE A 38 9.11 4.06 23.90
C ILE A 38 7.78 3.35 23.73
N ASN A 39 7.16 3.03 24.87
CA ASN A 39 5.92 2.26 24.97
C ASN A 39 4.83 2.90 24.11
N ALA A 40 4.59 2.37 22.91
CA ALA A 40 3.27 2.43 22.32
C ALA A 40 2.34 1.73 23.31
N ARG A 41 1.37 2.47 23.84
CA ARG A 41 0.35 1.92 24.74
C ARG A 41 -0.30 0.79 23.94
N ARG A 42 -0.15 -0.46 24.40
CA ARG A 42 -0.76 -1.61 23.74
C ARG A 42 -2.27 -1.48 23.92
N GLU A 43 -2.93 -0.87 22.95
CA GLU A 43 -4.38 -0.80 22.90
C GLU A 43 -4.87 -2.24 22.70
N VAL A 44 -5.64 -2.73 23.67
CA VAL A 44 -6.15 -4.10 23.66
C VAL A 44 -7.48 -4.09 22.89
N PRO A 45 -7.70 -5.03 21.94
CA PRO A 45 -8.96 -5.11 21.22
C PRO A 45 -10.17 -5.13 22.17
N ASN A 46 -11.16 -4.28 21.88
CA ASN A 46 -12.40 -4.18 22.65
C ASN A 46 -13.20 -5.49 22.54
N LYS A 47 -13.74 -5.98 23.65
CA LYS A 47 -14.56 -7.20 23.71
C LYS A 47 -16.03 -6.96 24.09
N GLU A 48 -16.44 -5.72 24.35
CA GLU A 48 -17.79 -5.39 24.83
C GLU A 48 -18.49 -4.40 23.88
N ASN A 49 -19.82 -4.42 23.76
CA ASN A 49 -20.65 -3.59 22.86
C ASN A 49 -20.04 -3.35 21.47
N ILE A 50 -19.54 -4.42 20.84
CA ILE A 50 -18.97 -4.35 19.50
C ILE A 50 -20.10 -4.18 18.49
N ARG A 51 -20.01 -3.16 17.64
CA ARG A 51 -20.95 -3.01 16.50
C ARG A 51 -20.90 -4.24 15.62
N THR A 52 -22.05 -4.71 15.18
CA THR A 52 -22.16 -5.86 14.28
C THR A 52 -21.56 -5.54 12.90
N PRO A 53 -21.14 -6.55 12.12
CA PRO A 53 -20.61 -6.32 10.77
C PRO A 53 -21.57 -5.53 9.87
N ALA A 54 -22.87 -5.77 10.01
CA ALA A 54 -23.91 -5.05 9.26
C ALA A 54 -24.01 -3.56 9.65
N GLU A 55 -23.83 -3.22 10.93
CA GLU A 55 -23.80 -1.82 11.40
C GLU A 55 -22.53 -1.09 10.93
N LEU A 56 -21.39 -1.79 10.91
CA LEU A 56 -20.14 -1.27 10.34
C LEU A 56 -20.31 -1.02 8.84
N GLU A 57 -20.89 -1.97 8.11
CA GLU A 57 -21.15 -1.84 6.68
C GLU A 57 -22.09 -0.68 6.35
N ALA A 58 -23.19 -0.54 7.09
CA ALA A 58 -24.11 0.59 6.93
C ALA A 58 -23.40 1.94 7.19
N SER A 59 -22.55 2.00 8.22
CA SER A 59 -21.75 3.19 8.54
C SER A 59 -20.75 3.51 7.44
N TYR A 60 -20.07 2.49 6.91
CA TYR A 60 -19.15 2.64 5.80
C TYR A 60 -19.86 3.18 4.57
N ARG A 61 -21.00 2.57 4.16
CA ARG A 61 -21.78 3.03 2.99
C ARG A 61 -22.17 4.50 3.11
N GLN A 62 -22.65 4.92 4.30
CA GLN A 62 -22.99 6.33 4.55
C GLN A 62 -21.78 7.27 4.44
N ASN A 63 -20.64 6.89 5.05
CA ASN A 63 -19.43 7.72 5.01
C ASN A 63 -18.82 7.76 3.60
N ARG A 64 -18.88 6.65 2.86
CA ARG A 64 -18.44 6.56 1.48
C ARG A 64 -19.29 7.44 0.56
N GLU A 65 -20.61 7.34 0.64
CA GLU A 65 -21.53 8.19 -0.13
C GLU A 65 -21.26 9.68 0.14
N HIS A 66 -21.06 10.04 1.42
CA HIS A 66 -20.71 11.40 1.79
C HIS A 66 -19.37 11.83 1.19
N TRP A 67 -18.33 11.00 1.33
CA TRP A 67 -16.99 11.28 0.79
C TRP A 67 -17.00 11.45 -0.73
N GLU A 68 -17.68 10.56 -1.46
CA GLU A 68 -17.80 10.62 -2.91
C GLU A 68 -18.53 11.88 -3.40
N SER A 69 -19.34 12.51 -2.55
CA SER A 69 -19.97 13.80 -2.84
C SER A 69 -19.05 15.02 -2.61
N GLU A 70 -17.89 14.84 -1.96
CA GLU A 70 -16.94 15.92 -1.70
C GLU A 70 -16.02 16.16 -2.92
N PRO A 71 -15.62 17.42 -3.19
CA PRO A 71 -14.70 17.74 -4.30
C PRO A 71 -13.37 16.99 -4.24
N SER A 72 -12.87 16.76 -3.03
CA SER A 72 -11.63 16.03 -2.76
C SER A 72 -11.66 14.59 -3.29
N CYS A 73 -12.81 13.90 -3.28
CA CYS A 73 -12.92 12.59 -3.91
C CYS A 73 -12.78 12.68 -5.44
N ALA A 74 -13.35 13.72 -6.06
CA ALA A 74 -13.20 13.94 -7.49
C ALA A 74 -11.74 14.26 -7.86
N GLU A 75 -11.07 15.08 -7.04
CA GLU A 75 -9.64 15.39 -7.19
C GLU A 75 -8.77 14.13 -7.07
N VAL A 76 -9.06 13.24 -6.11
CA VAL A 76 -8.36 11.95 -5.99
C VAL A 76 -8.54 11.11 -7.26
N ARG A 77 -9.77 10.99 -7.78
CA ARG A 77 -10.04 10.23 -9.01
C ARG A 77 -9.28 10.81 -10.20
N GLU A 78 -9.29 12.13 -10.38
CA GLU A 78 -8.55 12.81 -11.44
C GLU A 78 -7.03 12.62 -11.29
N LEU A 79 -6.52 12.67 -10.07
CA LEU A 79 -5.10 12.49 -9.78
C LEU A 79 -4.64 11.09 -10.17
N ILE A 80 -5.38 10.05 -9.80
CA ILE A 80 -5.07 8.66 -10.20
C ILE A 80 -5.18 8.50 -11.71
N ALA A 81 -6.28 8.96 -12.31
CA ALA A 81 -6.51 8.83 -13.75
C ALA A 81 -5.47 9.59 -14.60
N SER A 82 -4.95 10.72 -14.12
CA SER A 82 -3.99 11.53 -14.88
C SER A 82 -2.54 11.17 -14.60
N LYS A 83 -2.17 10.97 -13.33
CA LYS A 83 -0.78 10.80 -12.90
C LYS A 83 -0.35 9.34 -12.73
N ALA A 84 -1.28 8.43 -12.50
CA ALA A 84 -0.99 7.01 -12.32
C ALA A 84 -1.46 6.14 -13.50
N SER A 85 -1.90 6.75 -14.61
CA SER A 85 -2.39 6.02 -15.80
C SER A 85 -1.35 5.08 -16.43
N HIS A 86 -0.06 5.35 -16.25
CA HIS A 86 1.01 4.46 -16.73
C HIS A 86 1.26 3.26 -15.81
N LEU A 87 0.71 3.23 -14.60
CA LEU A 87 0.89 2.15 -13.62
C LEU A 87 -0.02 0.95 -13.89
N ASN A 88 -0.06 0.47 -15.14
CA ASN A 88 -0.97 -0.56 -15.61
C ASN A 88 -0.62 -1.99 -15.16
N LYS A 89 0.46 -2.18 -14.38
CA LYS A 89 0.87 -3.48 -13.82
C LYS A 89 0.49 -3.67 -12.36
N ILE A 90 -0.24 -2.72 -11.75
CA ILE A 90 -0.69 -2.88 -10.36
C ILE A 90 -1.68 -4.04 -10.29
N ASN A 91 -1.35 -5.04 -9.49
CA ASN A 91 -2.19 -6.22 -9.27
C ASN A 91 -2.62 -6.41 -7.82
N ARG A 92 -2.03 -5.62 -6.91
CA ARG A 92 -2.30 -5.70 -5.48
C ARG A 92 -2.39 -4.32 -4.87
N ALA A 93 -3.38 -4.13 -4.00
CA ALA A 93 -3.52 -2.97 -3.15
C ALA A 93 -3.54 -3.41 -1.68
N ILE A 94 -2.79 -2.70 -0.83
CA ILE A 94 -2.69 -3.01 0.59
C ILE A 94 -2.94 -1.78 1.44
N ASN A 95 -3.82 -1.91 2.44
CA ASN A 95 -4.16 -0.86 3.39
C ASN A 95 -3.68 -1.24 4.80
N PHE A 96 -2.75 -0.46 5.34
CA PHE A 96 -2.23 -0.65 6.69
C PHE A 96 -2.76 0.40 7.66
N GLY A 97 -3.12 -0.05 8.86
CA GLY A 97 -3.31 0.80 10.03
C GLY A 97 -4.47 1.78 9.93
N VAL A 98 -5.54 1.42 9.22
CA VAL A 98 -6.77 2.24 9.09
C VAL A 98 -7.50 2.43 10.44
N GLY A 99 -7.15 1.64 11.46
CA GLY A 99 -7.77 1.62 12.77
C GLY A 99 -9.01 0.74 12.82
N THR A 100 -9.45 0.39 14.04
CA THR A 100 -10.74 -0.29 14.21
C THR A 100 -11.89 0.62 13.81
N PHE A 101 -12.91 0.04 13.18
CA PHE A 101 -14.12 0.77 12.85
C PHE A 101 -15.06 0.83 14.04
N ASP A 102 -14.89 0.00 15.07
CA ASP A 102 -15.75 0.00 16.26
C ASP A 102 -15.26 1.00 17.33
N PRO A 103 -16.04 2.04 17.68
CA PRO A 103 -15.59 3.04 18.62
C PRO A 103 -15.69 2.54 20.07
N LYS A 104 -14.55 2.33 20.75
CA LYS A 104 -14.51 2.53 22.22
C LYS A 104 -13.20 3.16 22.68
N GLY A 105 -13.24 4.47 22.94
CA GLY A 105 -12.15 5.11 23.67
C GLY A 105 -11.78 6.55 23.31
N VAL A 106 -12.59 7.28 22.51
CA VAL A 106 -12.63 8.77 22.35
C VAL A 106 -12.48 9.28 20.90
N TYR A 107 -12.15 8.45 19.89
CA TYR A 107 -12.09 8.94 18.50
C TYR A 107 -13.26 8.44 17.64
N ASN A 108 -13.86 9.35 16.90
CA ASN A 108 -14.88 9.05 15.89
C ASN A 108 -14.22 8.23 14.77
N PRO A 109 -14.67 7.00 14.46
CA PRO A 109 -14.09 6.16 13.40
C PRO A 109 -14.38 6.71 12.00
N LYS A 110 -14.99 7.91 11.89
CA LYS A 110 -15.16 8.63 10.62
C LYS A 110 -13.87 8.67 9.81
N ALA A 111 -12.72 8.95 10.43
CA ALA A 111 -11.45 8.97 9.71
C ALA A 111 -11.14 7.60 9.09
N SER A 112 -11.29 6.51 9.85
CA SER A 112 -11.11 5.14 9.36
C SER A 112 -12.07 4.80 8.21
N PHE A 113 -13.35 5.16 8.32
CA PHE A 113 -14.32 4.94 7.24
C PHE A 113 -13.99 5.75 5.98
N VAL A 114 -13.58 7.01 6.13
CA VAL A 114 -13.20 7.88 5.00
C VAL A 114 -11.91 7.39 4.35
N GLN A 115 -10.92 6.96 5.14
CA GLN A 115 -9.69 6.36 4.63
C GLN A 115 -9.95 5.05 3.89
N LEU A 116 -10.82 4.17 4.40
CA LEU A 116 -11.25 2.96 3.68
C LEU A 116 -11.99 3.32 2.38
N ALA A 117 -12.91 4.28 2.42
CA ALA A 117 -13.61 4.73 1.21
C ALA A 117 -12.65 5.29 0.17
N ALA A 118 -11.65 6.09 0.56
CA ALA A 118 -10.62 6.59 -0.35
C ALA A 118 -9.77 5.46 -0.94
N PHE A 119 -9.36 4.48 -0.13
CA PHE A 119 -8.67 3.29 -0.60
C PHE A 119 -9.48 2.56 -1.68
N ASP A 120 -10.77 2.30 -1.44
CA ASP A 120 -11.64 1.61 -2.39
C ASP A 120 -11.84 2.40 -3.68
N VAL A 121 -12.06 3.71 -3.58
CA VAL A 121 -12.16 4.61 -4.73
C VAL A 121 -10.90 4.58 -5.59
N ILE A 122 -9.72 4.59 -4.97
CA ILE A 122 -8.45 4.53 -5.69
C ILE A 122 -8.29 3.17 -6.36
N VAL A 123 -8.60 2.07 -5.66
CA VAL A 123 -8.58 0.72 -6.25
C VAL A 123 -9.50 0.66 -7.47
N GLU A 124 -10.72 1.20 -7.40
CA GLU A 124 -11.63 1.26 -8.56
C GLU A 124 -11.05 2.03 -9.75
N GLU A 125 -10.35 3.14 -9.53
CA GLU A 125 -9.68 3.86 -10.62
C GLU A 125 -8.49 3.07 -11.18
N LEU A 126 -7.72 2.41 -10.33
CA LEU A 126 -6.62 1.55 -10.75
C LEU A 126 -7.11 0.34 -11.55
N GLU A 127 -8.22 -0.28 -11.17
CA GLU A 127 -8.84 -1.38 -11.93
C GLU A 127 -9.30 -0.94 -13.32
N LYS A 128 -9.74 0.32 -13.49
CA LYS A 128 -10.02 0.87 -14.83
C LYS A 128 -8.76 1.05 -15.67
N ILE A 129 -7.64 1.40 -15.04
CA ILE A 129 -6.34 1.59 -15.71
C ILE A 129 -5.73 0.25 -16.13
N THR A 130 -5.77 -0.75 -15.23
CA THR A 130 -5.18 -2.07 -15.48
C THR A 130 -6.08 -2.95 -16.34
N GLY A 131 -7.40 -2.74 -16.29
CA GLY A 131 -8.39 -3.60 -16.91
C GLY A 131 -8.60 -4.93 -16.17
N GLU A 132 -8.02 -5.09 -14.98
CA GLU A 132 -8.05 -6.31 -14.18
C GLU A 132 -8.51 -6.01 -12.74
N LYS A 133 -9.06 -7.03 -12.07
CA LYS A 133 -9.40 -6.95 -10.65
C LYS A 133 -8.12 -6.93 -9.83
N ILE A 134 -8.01 -5.99 -8.89
CA ILE A 134 -6.87 -5.87 -7.98
C ILE A 134 -7.15 -6.65 -6.70
N GLU A 135 -6.19 -7.46 -6.26
CA GLU A 135 -6.24 -8.12 -4.97
C GLU A 135 -6.13 -7.08 -3.86
N THR A 136 -7.08 -7.04 -2.91
CA THR A 136 -7.08 -6.07 -1.82
C THR A 136 -6.81 -6.73 -0.48
N TYR A 137 -5.85 -6.17 0.25
CA TYR A 137 -5.43 -6.66 1.56
C TYR A 137 -5.51 -5.54 2.59
N ILE A 138 -5.95 -5.87 3.80
CA ILE A 138 -6.03 -4.89 4.90
C ILE A 138 -5.41 -5.49 6.16
N GLN A 139 -4.56 -4.72 6.83
CA GLN A 139 -3.89 -5.12 8.07
C GLN A 139 -4.03 -4.03 9.13
N ASP A 140 -4.58 -4.40 10.29
CA ASP A 140 -4.53 -3.58 11.49
C ASP A 140 -4.56 -4.48 12.74
N PRO A 141 -3.61 -4.34 13.68
CA PRO A 141 -3.57 -5.15 14.90
C PRO A 141 -4.76 -4.90 15.85
N LEU A 142 -5.52 -3.83 15.66
CA LEU A 142 -6.68 -3.46 16.48
C LEU A 142 -8.00 -4.04 15.97
N PHE A 143 -8.01 -4.75 14.84
CA PHE A 143 -9.25 -5.31 14.29
C PHE A 143 -9.90 -6.33 15.22
N SER A 144 -11.18 -6.10 15.51
CA SER A 144 -12.09 -7.06 16.10
C SER A 144 -12.56 -8.11 15.08
N ASP A 145 -13.16 -9.21 15.53
CA ASP A 145 -13.79 -10.19 14.63
C ASP A 145 -14.91 -9.56 13.78
N SER A 146 -15.57 -8.52 14.32
CA SER A 146 -16.58 -7.77 13.58
C SER A 146 -15.97 -6.96 12.45
N ASP A 147 -14.85 -6.26 12.70
CA ASP A 147 -14.09 -5.55 11.66
C ASP A 147 -13.66 -6.51 10.55
N LYS A 148 -13.09 -7.66 10.92
CA LYS A 148 -12.64 -8.69 9.97
C LYS A 148 -13.78 -9.19 9.08
N THR A 149 -14.94 -9.48 9.70
CA THR A 149 -16.12 -9.94 8.96
C THR A 149 -16.68 -8.85 8.04
N PHE A 150 -16.77 -7.61 8.53
CA PHE A 150 -17.20 -6.45 7.75
C PHE A 150 -16.31 -6.22 6.52
N LEU A 151 -14.99 -6.19 6.70
CA LEU A 151 -14.04 -6.01 5.59
C LEU A 151 -14.10 -7.18 4.60
N GLY A 152 -14.27 -8.41 5.10
CA GLY A 152 -14.49 -9.59 4.26
C GLY A 152 -15.76 -9.51 3.42
N ASN A 153 -16.85 -8.97 3.98
CA ASN A 153 -18.11 -8.76 3.23
C ASN A 153 -17.97 -7.73 2.11
N LEU A 154 -17.03 -6.77 2.23
CA LEU A 154 -16.68 -5.84 1.16
C LEU A 154 -15.77 -6.46 0.08
N GLY A 155 -15.25 -7.66 0.31
CA GLY A 155 -14.37 -8.39 -0.63
C GLY A 155 -12.88 -8.22 -0.36
N HIS A 156 -12.49 -7.65 0.79
CA HIS A 156 -11.09 -7.53 1.17
C HIS A 156 -10.57 -8.78 1.89
N THR A 157 -9.28 -9.06 1.72
CA THR A 157 -8.58 -10.07 2.52
C THR A 157 -7.94 -9.41 3.73
N VAL A 158 -8.41 -9.73 4.94
CA VAL A 158 -7.76 -9.26 6.17
C VAL A 158 -6.60 -10.16 6.52
N VAL A 159 -5.44 -9.57 6.79
CA VAL A 159 -4.21 -10.29 7.16
C VAL A 159 -3.73 -9.87 8.54
N GLU A 160 -3.14 -10.81 9.27
CA GLU A 160 -2.57 -10.56 10.59
C GLU A 160 -1.18 -9.92 10.46
N GLU A 161 -0.84 -9.00 11.37
CA GLU A 161 0.51 -8.46 11.46
C GLU A 161 1.52 -9.55 11.88
N PRO A 162 2.71 -9.66 11.23
CA PRO A 162 3.27 -8.80 10.19
C PRO A 162 3.12 -9.34 8.75
N ALA A 163 2.19 -10.28 8.50
CA ALA A 163 2.10 -11.01 7.22
C ALA A 163 1.87 -10.11 6.00
N GLY A 164 1.25 -8.93 6.20
CA GLY A 164 1.07 -7.95 5.14
C GLY A 164 2.39 -7.43 4.55
N ASN A 165 3.49 -7.43 5.32
CA ASN A 165 4.78 -6.95 4.84
C ASN A 165 5.30 -7.81 3.67
N ASP A 166 5.03 -9.12 3.72
CA ASP A 166 5.43 -10.07 2.68
C ASP A 166 4.60 -9.94 1.39
N LEU A 167 3.50 -9.19 1.43
CA LEU A 167 2.65 -8.96 0.27
C LEU A 167 3.11 -7.77 -0.57
N ILE A 168 4.04 -6.95 -0.08
CA ILE A 168 4.52 -5.76 -0.78
C ILE A 168 5.51 -6.17 -1.87
N THR A 169 5.20 -5.78 -3.10
CA THR A 169 6.00 -6.02 -4.30
C THR A 169 6.22 -4.73 -5.09
N PRO A 170 7.12 -4.73 -6.08
CA PRO A 170 7.27 -3.60 -7.01
C PRO A 170 6.04 -3.27 -7.86
N THR A 171 4.95 -4.04 -7.78
CA THR A 171 3.66 -3.78 -8.47
C THR A 171 2.53 -3.49 -7.48
N THR A 172 2.86 -3.21 -6.22
CA THR A 172 1.87 -2.95 -5.18
C THR A 172 1.48 -1.48 -5.10
N PHE A 173 0.18 -1.21 -4.93
CA PHE A 173 -0.31 0.04 -4.35
C PHE A 173 -0.36 -0.09 -2.83
N PHE A 174 0.46 0.69 -2.13
CA PHE A 174 0.46 0.78 -0.67
C PHE A 174 -0.30 2.01 -0.20
N PHE A 175 -1.26 1.79 0.69
CA PHE A 175 -2.01 2.82 1.39
C PHE A 175 -1.81 2.66 2.89
N GLY A 176 -1.32 3.69 3.56
CA GLY A 176 -1.12 3.62 5.01
C GLY A 176 -0.98 5.02 5.54
N VAL A 177 -2.08 5.59 6.01
CA VAL A 177 -2.16 6.97 6.47
C VAL A 177 -1.84 7.03 7.97
N HIS A 178 -0.98 7.95 8.38
CA HIS A 178 -0.61 8.20 9.79
C HIS A 178 0.01 7.00 10.52
N LEU A 179 0.72 6.14 9.80
CA LEU A 179 1.42 5.01 10.41
C LEU A 179 2.62 5.45 11.25
N TYR A 180 2.91 4.66 12.26
CA TYR A 180 4.18 4.79 12.98
C TYR A 180 5.35 4.47 12.06
N LYS A 181 6.45 5.22 12.23
CA LYS A 181 7.72 5.04 11.52
C LYS A 181 8.20 3.58 11.43
N GLY A 182 8.08 2.81 12.51
CA GLY A 182 8.46 1.40 12.53
C GLY A 182 7.66 0.55 11.53
N VAL A 183 6.38 0.85 11.34
CA VAL A 183 5.51 0.13 10.40
C VAL A 183 5.96 0.39 8.96
N TYR A 184 6.26 1.64 8.59
CA TYR A 184 6.81 1.94 7.27
C TYR A 184 8.17 1.27 7.03
N LYS A 185 9.04 1.29 8.04
CA LYS A 185 10.35 0.67 7.97
C LYS A 185 10.22 -0.82 7.63
N ASP A 186 9.35 -1.52 8.35
CA ASP A 186 9.18 -2.96 8.19
C ASP A 186 8.45 -3.29 6.88
N ALA A 187 7.46 -2.48 6.48
CA ALA A 187 6.73 -2.63 5.22
C ALA A 187 7.64 -2.50 3.98
N PHE A 188 8.57 -1.54 3.99
CA PHE A 188 9.42 -1.23 2.84
C PHE A 188 10.82 -1.86 2.90
N GLU A 189 11.04 -2.80 3.83
CA GLU A 189 12.34 -3.46 4.02
C GLU A 189 12.80 -4.20 2.75
N LYS A 190 11.88 -4.93 2.09
CA LYS A 190 12.20 -5.80 0.95
C LYS A 190 12.01 -5.12 -0.40
N TYR A 191 10.86 -4.46 -0.59
CA TYR A 191 10.47 -3.84 -1.85
C TYR A 191 9.80 -2.49 -1.60
N LEU A 192 9.97 -1.57 -2.55
CA LEU A 192 9.18 -0.35 -2.61
C LEU A 192 7.93 -0.57 -3.47
N PRO A 193 6.75 -0.10 -3.03
CA PRO A 193 5.54 -0.14 -3.84
C PRO A 193 5.67 0.81 -5.04
N VAL A 194 4.89 0.58 -6.09
CA VAL A 194 4.89 1.45 -7.28
C VAL A 194 4.04 2.71 -7.08
N LEU A 195 3.04 2.61 -6.20
CA LEU A 195 2.19 3.71 -5.76
C LEU A 195 2.14 3.67 -4.23
N PHE A 196 2.45 4.79 -3.59
CA PHE A 196 2.47 4.95 -2.15
C PHE A 196 1.62 6.14 -1.73
N ILE A 197 0.69 5.92 -0.80
CA ILE A 197 -0.08 6.98 -0.14
C ILE A 197 0.07 6.81 1.36
N GLY A 198 0.54 7.85 2.04
CA GLY A 198 0.79 7.82 3.47
C GLY A 198 1.37 9.13 3.98
N THR A 199 1.89 9.12 5.21
CA THR A 199 2.52 10.30 5.80
C THR A 199 3.69 10.77 4.94
N SER A 200 3.61 12.03 4.48
CA SER A 200 4.60 12.59 3.56
C SER A 200 5.97 12.74 4.22
N TRP A 201 7.03 12.73 3.41
CA TRP A 201 8.38 13.01 3.89
C TRP A 201 8.49 14.38 4.59
N ASP A 202 7.77 15.39 4.10
CA ASP A 202 7.77 16.75 4.67
C ASP A 202 7.26 16.78 6.13
N ALA A 203 6.38 15.84 6.49
CA ALA A 203 5.94 15.68 7.88
C ALA A 203 7.03 15.07 8.76
N TRP A 204 7.88 14.21 8.19
CA TRP A 204 8.97 13.53 8.89
C TRP A 204 10.25 14.35 9.00
N GLU A 205 10.60 15.17 8.00
CA GLU A 205 11.87 15.91 7.99
C GLU A 205 12.02 16.87 9.19
N ASN A 206 10.89 17.31 9.73
CA ASN A 206 10.81 18.22 10.87
C ASN A 206 10.94 17.50 12.23
N THR A 207 11.05 16.16 12.23
CA THR A 207 11.20 15.34 13.43
C THR A 207 12.67 15.17 13.82
N LEU A 208 12.94 14.98 15.12
CA LEU A 208 14.31 14.88 15.65
C LEU A 208 15.01 13.53 15.35
N ASP A 209 14.27 12.53 14.85
CA ASP A 209 14.75 11.18 14.62
C ASP A 209 14.18 10.62 13.31
N VAL A 210 15.00 10.59 12.27
CA VAL A 210 14.66 10.04 10.95
C VAL A 210 15.20 8.62 10.71
N ASP A 211 15.89 8.01 11.68
CA ASP A 211 16.54 6.68 11.55
C ASP A 211 15.52 5.56 11.30
N GLY A 212 15.48 4.95 10.11
CA GLY A 212 14.44 3.99 9.73
C GLY A 212 13.41 4.52 8.74
N LEU A 213 13.55 5.76 8.26
CA LEU A 213 12.74 6.35 7.19
C LEU A 213 13.51 6.46 5.87
N GLU A 214 14.64 5.76 5.73
CA GLU A 214 15.50 5.81 4.54
C GLU A 214 14.72 5.47 3.27
N LYS A 215 13.79 4.51 3.36
CA LYS A 215 12.92 4.09 2.26
C LYS A 215 11.86 5.13 1.88
N ILE A 216 11.27 5.82 2.85
CA ILE A 216 10.35 6.94 2.55
C ILE A 216 11.13 8.10 1.91
N LYS A 217 12.35 8.38 2.39
CA LYS A 217 13.24 9.37 1.78
C LYS A 217 13.64 8.99 0.36
N GLU A 218 13.93 7.72 0.11
CA GLU A 218 14.22 7.18 -1.23
C GLU A 218 13.02 7.39 -2.16
N ILE A 219 11.81 7.02 -1.73
CA ILE A 219 10.56 7.27 -2.48
C ILE A 219 10.42 8.76 -2.79
N HIS A 220 10.53 9.64 -1.78
CA HIS A 220 10.37 11.09 -1.98
C HIS A 220 11.37 11.67 -2.99
N ASN A 221 12.59 11.15 -3.03
CA ASN A 221 13.61 11.64 -3.98
C ASN A 221 13.48 11.06 -5.39
N THR A 222 12.82 9.90 -5.56
CA THR A 222 12.83 9.15 -6.82
C THR A 222 11.47 9.04 -7.50
N PHE A 223 10.38 9.24 -6.75
CA PHE A 223 9.01 9.18 -7.26
C PHE A 223 8.53 10.61 -7.55
N GLU A 224 7.62 10.74 -8.51
CA GLU A 224 6.82 11.95 -8.58
C GLU A 224 5.81 11.94 -7.44
N HIS A 225 5.50 13.12 -6.89
CA HIS A 225 4.59 13.22 -5.76
C HIS A 225 3.92 14.59 -5.64
N CYS A 226 2.80 14.61 -4.93
CA CYS A 226 2.14 15.84 -4.49
C CYS A 226 1.42 15.60 -3.14
N GLU A 227 0.84 16.66 -2.57
CA GLU A 227 -0.06 16.54 -1.43
C GLU A 227 -1.30 15.72 -1.83
N PHE A 228 -1.78 14.89 -0.89
CA PHE A 228 -3.03 14.15 -1.10
C PHE A 228 -4.23 15.06 -0.81
N PRO A 229 -5.30 15.06 -1.64
CA PRO A 229 -6.48 15.90 -1.40
C PRO A 229 -7.08 15.69 0.00
N GLU A 230 -7.23 16.77 0.75
CA GLU A 230 -7.75 16.72 2.12
C GLU A 230 -9.29 16.61 2.14
N ASP A 231 -9.84 15.95 3.15
CA ASP A 231 -11.29 16.00 3.40
C ASP A 231 -11.72 17.37 3.91
N LYS A 232 -13.01 17.70 3.76
CA LYS A 232 -13.55 19.02 4.11
C LYS A 232 -13.16 19.53 5.50
N TYR A 233 -12.94 18.63 6.46
CA TYR A 233 -12.60 18.96 7.84
C TYR A 233 -11.15 18.64 8.21
N ASN A 234 -10.34 18.19 7.25
CA ASN A 234 -8.95 17.75 7.43
C ASN A 234 -8.78 16.81 8.63
N THR A 235 -9.60 15.76 8.66
CA THR A 235 -9.65 14.80 9.76
C THR A 235 -9.09 13.43 9.40
N ALA A 236 -9.05 13.11 8.11
CA ALA A 236 -8.63 11.79 7.62
C ALA A 236 -7.25 11.80 6.97
N PHE A 237 -6.86 12.91 6.33
CA PHE A 237 -5.69 12.93 5.43
C PHE A 237 -4.63 13.99 5.75
N SER A 238 -4.67 14.63 6.92
CA SER A 238 -3.65 15.63 7.30
C SER A 238 -2.24 15.09 7.10
N THR A 239 -1.30 15.87 6.55
CA THR A 239 0.09 15.43 6.33
C THR A 239 0.26 14.20 5.41
N THR A 240 -0.73 13.89 4.58
CA THR A 240 -0.68 12.76 3.64
C THR A 240 -0.15 13.22 2.29
N GLY A 241 0.77 12.45 1.71
CA GLY A 241 1.23 12.62 0.35
C GLY A 241 0.89 11.40 -0.50
N ILE A 242 0.89 11.60 -1.81
CA ILE A 242 0.79 10.54 -2.82
C ILE A 242 2.04 10.53 -3.69
N TYR A 243 2.61 9.35 -3.91
CA TYR A 243 3.87 9.12 -4.59
C TYR A 243 3.69 8.03 -5.64
N TRP A 244 4.08 8.29 -6.88
CA TRP A 244 4.03 7.30 -7.96
C TRP A 244 5.38 7.18 -8.65
N LYS A 245 5.79 5.93 -8.93
CA LYS A 245 7.01 5.68 -9.68
C LYS A 245 6.83 6.23 -11.10
N VAL A 246 7.76 7.05 -11.55
CA VAL A 246 7.78 7.54 -12.94
C VAL A 246 8.14 6.37 -13.85
N ASN A 247 7.63 6.36 -15.09
CA ASN A 247 8.12 5.44 -16.12
C ASN A 247 9.63 5.63 -16.31
N GLY A 248 10.42 4.73 -15.73
CA GLY A 248 11.86 4.61 -15.97
C GLY A 248 12.11 3.45 -16.95
N GLU A 249 13.09 3.65 -17.83
CA GLU A 249 13.62 2.70 -18.83
C GLU A 249 14.26 1.43 -18.22
N ASP A 250 13.69 0.90 -17.13
CA ASP A 250 14.21 -0.27 -16.41
C ASP A 250 13.79 -1.61 -17.07
N GLU A 251 13.09 -1.55 -18.22
CA GLU A 251 12.95 -2.69 -19.13
C GLU A 251 13.94 -2.59 -20.30
N LYS A 252 15.23 -2.38 -20.01
CA LYS A 252 16.25 -3.03 -20.83
C LYS A 252 16.30 -4.49 -20.41
N SER A 253 15.45 -5.29 -21.06
CA SER A 253 15.63 -6.72 -21.15
C SER A 253 17.12 -7.02 -21.43
N GLU A 254 17.76 -7.79 -20.56
CA GLU A 254 19.00 -8.48 -20.89
C GLU A 254 18.69 -9.45 -22.04
N SER A 255 18.74 -8.94 -23.28
CA SER A 255 19.00 -9.78 -24.44
C SER A 255 20.49 -10.09 -24.39
N VAL A 256 20.81 -11.30 -23.93
CA VAL A 256 22.12 -11.91 -24.13
C VAL A 256 22.31 -12.05 -25.64
N GLU A 257 23.06 -11.12 -26.22
CA GLU A 257 23.64 -11.26 -27.55
C GLU A 257 24.84 -12.22 -27.44
N ASP A 258 24.62 -13.50 -27.71
CA ASP A 258 25.70 -14.42 -28.04
C ASP A 258 26.15 -14.13 -29.48
N GLU A 259 27.10 -13.20 -29.62
CA GLU A 259 28.00 -13.17 -30.78
C GLU A 259 29.30 -13.91 -30.42
N ASP A 260 29.46 -15.13 -30.92
CA ASP A 260 30.79 -15.64 -31.25
C ASP A 260 30.80 -16.16 -32.70
N LYS A 261 31.51 -15.41 -33.54
CA LYS A 261 31.92 -15.78 -34.88
C LYS A 261 33.41 -16.13 -34.79
N ASP A 262 33.78 -17.37 -35.14
CA ASP A 262 34.87 -17.53 -36.10
C ASP A 262 34.90 -18.90 -36.85
N LYS A 263 34.58 -18.77 -38.14
CA LYS A 263 35.21 -19.30 -39.37
C LYS A 263 35.80 -20.72 -39.48
N VAL A 264 35.13 -21.48 -40.35
CA VAL A 264 35.58 -22.12 -41.63
C VAL A 264 36.86 -22.97 -41.64
N LYS A 265 36.72 -24.25 -42.02
CA LYS A 265 37.58 -24.93 -43.03
C LYS A 265 36.79 -25.90 -43.92
N GLU A 266 37.20 -25.90 -45.18
CA GLU A 266 36.66 -26.52 -46.40
C GLU A 266 37.05 -28.02 -46.59
N LYS A 267 36.20 -28.72 -47.37
CA LYS A 267 36.45 -29.76 -48.39
C LYS A 267 36.88 -31.21 -48.03
N ASP A 268 36.06 -32.16 -48.50
CA ASP A 268 36.32 -33.25 -49.49
C ASP A 268 35.27 -34.37 -49.29
N GLU A 269 34.85 -35.24 -50.20
CA GLU A 269 34.78 -35.40 -51.66
C GLU A 269 33.75 -36.55 -51.92
N ARG A 270 33.02 -36.45 -53.02
CA ARG A 270 32.41 -37.50 -53.89
C ARG A 270 32.27 -38.97 -53.39
N ASN A 271 31.04 -39.51 -53.50
CA ASN A 271 30.71 -40.54 -54.51
C ASN A 271 29.20 -40.83 -54.57
N GLY A 272 28.68 -40.98 -55.80
CA GLY A 272 27.28 -41.30 -56.07
C GLY A 272 26.98 -42.80 -56.15
N VAL A 273 25.71 -43.14 -56.34
CA VAL A 273 25.17 -44.11 -57.32
C VAL A 273 23.63 -44.09 -57.20
N ALA A 274 22.97 -44.05 -58.36
CA ALA A 274 21.53 -44.08 -58.57
C ALA A 274 21.02 -45.51 -58.83
N VAL A 275 19.78 -45.83 -58.42
CA VAL A 275 18.87 -46.91 -58.93
C VAL A 275 17.45 -46.56 -58.41
N THR A 276 16.55 -45.93 -59.18
CA THR A 276 15.49 -46.42 -60.13
C THR A 276 14.29 -47.16 -59.53
N GLY A 277 13.09 -46.83 -60.05
CA GLY A 277 11.82 -47.58 -59.96
C GLY A 277 10.73 -46.77 -59.25
N ASP A 278 9.84 -46.03 -59.92
CA ASP A 278 8.62 -46.49 -60.65
C ASP A 278 7.59 -47.10 -59.66
N GLU A 279 6.30 -46.83 -59.65
CA GLU A 279 5.35 -46.19 -60.57
C GLU A 279 3.98 -46.12 -59.82
N ASP A 280 3.05 -45.34 -60.37
CA ASP A 280 1.58 -45.58 -60.33
C ASP A 280 0.75 -45.35 -59.05
N GLU A 281 -0.52 -44.95 -59.12
CA GLU A 281 -1.31 -44.19 -60.08
C GLU A 281 -2.69 -44.03 -59.39
N LEU A 282 -3.31 -42.88 -59.59
CA LEU A 282 -4.75 -42.70 -59.80
C LEU A 282 -5.83 -43.21 -58.79
N SER A 283 -6.59 -42.20 -58.33
CA SER A 283 -8.04 -42.04 -58.60
C SER A 283 -9.12 -42.55 -57.61
N LYS A 284 -9.86 -41.54 -57.15
CA LYS A 284 -11.32 -41.32 -57.33
C LYS A 284 -12.34 -42.02 -56.42
N LYS A 285 -13.15 -41.10 -55.84
CA LYS A 285 -14.63 -40.98 -55.94
C LYS A 285 -15.49 -41.61 -54.83
N LEU A 286 -16.36 -40.72 -54.29
CA LEU A 286 -17.81 -40.84 -54.02
C LEU A 286 -18.21 -41.87 -52.95
N GLU A 287 -19.28 -41.75 -52.17
CA GLU A 287 -20.35 -40.77 -51.96
C GLU A 287 -21.07 -41.22 -50.66
N SER A 288 -21.70 -40.26 -49.97
CA SER A 288 -23.01 -40.34 -49.31
C SER A 288 -23.45 -41.63 -48.59
N THR A 289 -23.92 -41.49 -47.34
CA THR A 289 -25.34 -41.78 -46.99
C THR A 289 -25.71 -41.24 -45.60
N THR A 290 -26.75 -40.42 -45.62
CA THR A 290 -27.65 -39.87 -44.58
C THR A 290 -28.21 -40.90 -43.58
N ILE A 291 -28.52 -40.46 -42.35
CA ILE A 291 -29.68 -40.76 -41.45
C ILE A 291 -29.53 -39.72 -40.29
N SER A 292 -30.48 -38.92 -39.81
CA SER A 292 -31.92 -38.73 -40.01
C SER A 292 -32.29 -37.28 -39.70
#